data_AF-A0A5C8S1Y9-F1
#
_entry.id   AF-A0A5C8S1Y9-F1
#
_cell.length_a   1.000
_cell.length_b   1.000
_cell.length_c   1.000
_cell.angle_alpha   90.00
_cell.angle_beta   90.00
_cell.angle_gamma   90.00
#
_symmetry.space_group_name_H-M   'P 1'
#
loop_
_entity.id
_entity.type
_entity.pdbx_description
1 polymer ?
#
loop_
_entity_poly.entity_id
_entity_poly.type
_entity_poly.pdbx_seq_one_letter_code
_entity_poly.pdbx_strand_id
1 'polypeptide(L)'
;MSRSLEIRLAKVEGAIAPKRLSHEDHLSALDALPPLTEAEARALDAEIAAEAIAQHGSLAAAAQAAYLKANRTRDPLDGFLAVDLESRAAAVSHGGSA
;
A
#
# COMPACT_ATOMS: atom_id res chain seq x y z
N MET A 1 6.54 13.60 -21.74
CA MET A 1 5.16 13.70 -21.22
C MET A 1 4.80 15.18 -21.08
N SER A 2 3.58 15.58 -21.46
CA SER A 2 3.23 17.00 -21.60
C SER A 2 2.96 17.67 -20.25
N ARG A 3 3.69 18.74 -19.94
CA ARG A 3 3.57 19.62 -18.76
C ARG A 3 2.13 20.00 -18.35
N SER A 4 1.18 19.95 -19.28
CA SER A 4 -0.25 20.21 -19.03
C SER A 4 -0.98 19.09 -18.26
N LEU A 5 -0.53 17.85 -18.40
CA LEU A 5 -1.08 16.70 -17.67
C LEU A 5 -0.63 16.72 -16.21
N GLU A 6 0.62 17.08 -15.95
CA GLU A 6 1.18 17.24 -14.60
C GLU A 6 0.44 18.32 -13.79
N ILE A 7 0.12 19.46 -14.40
CA ILE A 7 -0.63 20.55 -13.76
C ILE A 7 -2.08 20.12 -13.46
N ARG A 8 -2.69 19.31 -14.33
CA ARG A 8 -4.04 18.78 -14.12
C ARG A 8 -4.05 17.75 -13.01
N LEU A 9 -3.04 16.88 -12.94
CA LEU A 9 -2.88 15.90 -11.87
C LEU A 9 -2.70 16.59 -10.51
N ALA A 10 -1.80 17.57 -10.40
CA ALA A 10 -1.58 18.32 -9.17
C ALA A 10 -2.83 19.06 -8.65
N LYS A 11 -3.70 19.55 -9.56
CA LYS A 11 -4.99 20.16 -9.19
C LYS A 11 -5.99 19.13 -8.67
N VAL A 12 -6.03 17.95 -9.28
CA VAL A 12 -6.89 16.84 -8.83
C VAL A 12 -6.40 16.31 -7.49
N GLU A 13 -5.09 16.13 -7.30
CA GLU A 13 -4.47 15.72 -6.03
C GLU A 13 -4.69 16.76 -4.93
N GLY A 14 -4.58 18.07 -5.24
CA GLY A 14 -4.87 19.14 -4.30
C GLY A 14 -6.35 19.25 -3.91
N ALA A 15 -7.28 18.87 -4.79
CA ALA A 15 -8.71 18.83 -4.52
C ALA A 15 -9.14 17.56 -3.76
N ILE A 16 -8.42 16.46 -3.94
CA ILE A 16 -8.55 15.18 -3.20
C ILE A 16 -7.68 15.18 -1.93
N ALA A 17 -7.22 16.33 -1.45
CA ALA A 17 -6.56 16.44 -0.16
C ALA A 17 -7.55 16.91 0.94
N PRO A 18 -8.65 16.20 1.27
CA PRO A 18 -9.32 16.46 2.53
C PRO A 18 -8.31 16.06 3.61
N LYS A 19 -7.95 17.03 4.47
CA LYS A 19 -7.18 16.90 5.72
C LYS A 19 -6.53 15.51 5.87
N ARG A 20 -5.41 15.29 5.17
CA ARG A 20 -4.58 14.12 5.46
C ARG A 20 -4.33 14.16 6.96
N LEU A 21 -4.81 13.14 7.67
CA LEU A 21 -4.56 13.00 9.11
C LEU A 21 -3.06 13.10 9.32
N SER A 22 -2.64 13.77 10.39
CA SER A 22 -1.24 13.70 10.77
C SER A 22 -0.89 12.24 11.05
N HIS A 23 0.40 11.88 10.94
CA HIS A 23 0.84 10.51 11.20
C HIS A 23 0.36 10.03 12.58
N GLU A 24 0.44 10.90 13.58
CA GLU A 24 -0.04 10.63 14.96
C GLU A 24 -1.56 10.44 15.04
N ASP A 25 -2.34 11.27 14.32
CA ASP A 25 -3.80 11.12 14.29
C ASP A 25 -4.21 9.82 13.58
N HIS A 26 -3.45 9.42 12.57
CA HIS A 26 -3.65 8.16 11.86
C HIS A 26 -3.40 6.96 12.77
N LEU A 27 -2.28 6.96 13.52
CA LEU A 27 -1.98 5.90 14.49
C LEU A 27 -3.03 5.84 15.61
N SER A 28 -3.45 6.99 16.12
CA SER A 28 -4.49 7.06 17.15
C SER A 28 -5.83 6.50 16.66
N ALA A 29 -6.18 6.73 15.39
CA ALA A 29 -7.38 6.16 14.78
C ALA A 29 -7.29 4.64 14.61
N LEU A 30 -6.11 4.09 14.31
CA LEU A 30 -5.90 2.65 14.22
C LEU A 30 -6.03 1.97 15.59
N ASP A 31 -5.53 2.59 16.65
CA ASP A 31 -5.64 2.05 18.03
C ASP A 31 -7.07 2.07 18.56
N ALA A 32 -7.92 2.95 18.03
CA ALA A 32 -9.34 3.02 18.36
C ALA A 32 -10.19 1.97 17.61
N LEU A 33 -9.65 1.30 16.59
CA LEU A 33 -10.38 0.26 15.86
C LEU A 33 -10.36 -1.06 16.63
N PRO A 34 -11.45 -1.84 16.57
CA PRO A 34 -11.43 -3.20 17.09
C PRO A 34 -10.39 -4.04 16.33
N PRO A 35 -9.73 -5.00 17.00
CA PRO A 35 -8.80 -5.90 16.35
C PRO A 35 -9.51 -6.67 15.23
N LEU A 36 -8.81 -6.89 14.11
CA LEU A 36 -9.33 -7.68 13.00
C LEU A 36 -9.66 -9.09 13.46
N THR A 37 -10.79 -9.61 12.98
CA THR A 37 -11.10 -11.02 13.11
C THR A 37 -10.23 -11.85 12.17
N GLU A 38 -10.03 -13.13 12.49
CA GLU A 38 -9.24 -14.03 11.63
C GLU A 38 -9.81 -14.16 10.20
N ALA A 39 -11.12 -14.03 10.04
CA ALA A 39 -11.76 -14.10 8.71
C ALA A 39 -11.42 -12.86 7.87
N GLU A 40 -11.40 -11.68 8.48
CA GLU A 40 -11.03 -10.43 7.82
C GLU A 40 -9.53 -10.41 7.48
N ALA A 41 -8.68 -10.93 8.36
CA ALA A 41 -7.24 -11.07 8.09
C ALA A 41 -6.98 -11.98 6.87
N ARG A 42 -7.66 -13.12 6.79
CA ARG A 42 -7.54 -14.04 5.64
C ARG A 42 -8.07 -13.44 4.34
N ALA A 43 -9.10 -12.59 4.40
CA ALA A 43 -9.61 -11.89 3.23
C ALA A 43 -8.58 -10.89 2.69
N LEU A 44 -7.95 -10.11 3.58
CA LEU A 44 -6.83 -9.21 3.25
C LEU A 44 -5.65 -9.99 2.62
N ASP A 45 -5.31 -11.15 3.17
CA ASP A 45 -4.24 -11.99 2.62
C ASP A 45 -4.56 -12.52 1.21
N ALA A 46 -5.83 -12.89 0.98
CA ALA A 46 -6.29 -13.34 -0.33
C ALA A 46 -6.28 -12.20 -1.36
N GLU A 47 -6.63 -10.98 -0.96
CA GLU A 47 -6.55 -9.79 -1.81
C GLU A 47 -5.09 -9.48 -2.19
N ILE A 48 -4.18 -9.46 -1.21
CA ILE A 48 -2.74 -9.25 -1.44
C ILE A 48 -2.18 -10.31 -2.40
N ALA A 49 -2.52 -11.58 -2.18
CA ALA A 49 -2.08 -12.67 -3.04
C ALA A 49 -2.66 -12.56 -4.46
N ALA A 50 -3.94 -12.19 -4.60
CA ALA A 50 -4.57 -11.98 -5.90
C ALA A 50 -3.94 -10.81 -6.68
N GLU A 51 -3.62 -9.72 -5.99
CA GLU A 51 -2.94 -8.56 -6.57
C GLU A 51 -1.49 -8.88 -6.96
N ALA A 52 -0.80 -9.71 -6.18
CA ALA A 52 0.57 -10.17 -6.49
C ALA A 52 0.63 -11.18 -7.66
N ILE A 53 -0.45 -11.94 -7.93
CA ILE A 53 -0.50 -13.01 -8.94
C ILE A 53 -0.96 -12.50 -10.31
N ALA A 54 -1.78 -11.44 -10.39
CA ALA A 54 -2.23 -10.91 -11.67
C ALA A 54 -1.09 -10.13 -12.36
N GLN A 55 -0.73 -10.50 -13.59
CA GLN A 55 0.32 -9.87 -14.42
C GLN A 55 0.11 -8.37 -14.74
N HIS A 56 -0.91 -7.72 -14.15
CA HIS A 56 -1.13 -6.27 -14.16
C HIS A 56 -1.43 -5.67 -12.77
N GLY A 57 -1.41 -6.45 -11.69
CA GLY A 57 -1.38 -5.96 -10.30
C GLY A 57 0.06 -5.64 -9.94
N SER A 58 0.36 -4.36 -9.68
CA SER A 58 1.75 -3.96 -9.48
C SER A 58 2.29 -4.54 -8.16
N LEU A 59 3.51 -5.04 -8.16
CA LEU A 59 4.22 -5.41 -6.92
C LEU A 59 4.25 -4.24 -5.91
N ALA A 60 4.18 -3.00 -6.39
CA ALA A 60 4.05 -1.82 -5.55
C ALA A 60 2.69 -1.75 -4.82
N ALA A 61 1.58 -2.16 -5.47
CA ALA A 61 0.27 -2.26 -4.83
C ALA A 61 0.25 -3.36 -3.77
N ALA A 62 0.82 -4.53 -4.07
CA ALA A 62 0.97 -5.62 -3.10
C ALA A 62 1.85 -5.20 -1.90
N ALA A 63 2.95 -4.48 -2.14
CA ALA A 63 3.79 -3.93 -1.07
C ALA A 63 3.04 -2.91 -0.21
N GLN A 64 2.24 -2.03 -0.83
CA GLN A 64 1.44 -1.04 -0.13
C GLN A 64 0.35 -1.72 0.74
N ALA A 65 -0.32 -2.75 0.23
CA ALA A 65 -1.32 -3.51 0.97
C ALA A 65 -0.69 -4.27 2.15
N ALA A 66 0.46 -4.90 1.96
CA ALA A 66 1.23 -5.55 3.02
C ALA A 66 1.68 -4.54 4.10
N TYR A 67 2.09 -3.34 3.70
CA TYR A 67 2.45 -2.26 4.64
C TYR A 67 1.25 -1.78 5.46
N LEU A 68 0.08 -1.61 4.83
CA LEU A 68 -1.16 -1.25 5.54
C LEU A 68 -1.57 -2.34 6.53
N LYS A 69 -1.42 -3.62 6.17
CA LYS A 69 -1.66 -4.74 7.07
C LYS A 69 -0.70 -4.72 8.25
N ALA A 70 0.61 -4.58 8.01
CA ALA A 70 1.64 -4.52 9.05
C ALA A 70 1.40 -3.41 10.07
N ASN A 71 1.01 -2.21 9.62
CA ASN A 71 0.69 -1.10 10.51
C ASN A 71 -0.55 -1.38 11.37
N ARG A 72 -1.49 -2.16 10.85
CA ARG A 72 -2.74 -2.50 11.54
C ARG A 72 -2.58 -3.68 12.50
N THR A 73 -1.81 -4.70 12.14
CA THR A 73 -1.60 -5.91 12.96
C THR A 73 -0.45 -5.75 13.95
N ARG A 74 0.49 -4.85 13.67
CA ARG A 74 1.78 -4.71 14.38
C ARG A 74 2.58 -6.03 14.42
N ASP A 75 2.30 -6.94 13.49
CA ASP A 75 3.01 -8.22 13.38
C ASP A 75 4.37 -7.99 12.69
N PRO A 76 5.50 -8.40 13.32
CA PRO A 76 6.82 -8.33 12.70
C PRO A 76 6.92 -9.07 11.36
N LEU A 77 6.16 -10.15 11.17
CA LEU A 77 6.16 -10.95 9.94
C LEU A 77 5.49 -10.20 8.78
N ASP A 78 4.40 -9.48 9.05
CA ASP A 78 3.75 -8.63 8.04
C ASP A 78 4.68 -7.47 7.64
N GLY A 79 5.43 -6.92 8.59
CA GLY A 79 6.44 -5.90 8.32
C GLY A 79 7.57 -6.39 7.41
N PHE A 80 8.07 -7.61 7.64
CA PHE A 80 9.07 -8.24 6.78
C PHE A 80 8.54 -8.47 5.34
N LEU A 81 7.30 -8.97 5.22
CA LEU A 81 6.67 -9.22 3.92
C LEU A 81 6.49 -7.93 3.11
N ALA A 82 6.13 -6.82 3.76
CA ALA A 82 6.02 -5.52 3.09
C ALA A 82 7.36 -5.06 2.47
N VAL A 83 8.46 -5.19 3.22
CA VAL A 83 9.81 -4.81 2.77
C VAL A 83 10.32 -5.73 1.64
N ASP A 84 10.05 -7.03 1.70
CA ASP A 84 10.38 -7.96 0.62
C ASP A 84 9.66 -7.60 -0.68
N LEU A 85 8.35 -7.34 -0.60
CA LEU A 85 7.54 -6.95 -1.76
C LEU A 85 7.98 -5.61 -2.36
N GLU A 86 8.33 -4.63 -1.54
CA GLU A 86 8.88 -3.34 -1.99
C GLU A 86 10.23 -3.53 -2.71
N SER A 87 11.12 -4.34 -2.16
CA SER A 87 12.43 -4.65 -2.76
C SER A 87 12.27 -5.33 -4.12
N ARG A 88 11.31 -6.25 -4.24
CA ARG A 88 10.98 -6.94 -5.50
C ARG A 88 10.34 -5.99 -6.51
N ALA A 89 9.46 -5.09 -6.07
CA ALA A 89 8.90 -4.04 -6.92
C ALA A 89 10.00 -3.12 -7.48
N ALA A 90 10.95 -2.70 -6.63
CA ALA A 90 12.09 -1.88 -7.03
C ALA A 90 12.96 -2.59 -8.07
N ALA A 91 13.27 -3.88 -7.86
CA ALA A 91 14.03 -4.68 -8.81
C ALA A 91 13.35 -4.81 -10.19
N VAL A 92 12.02 -5.00 -10.22
CA VAL A 92 11.25 -5.07 -11.47
C VAL A 92 11.22 -3.73 -12.21
N SER A 93 11.14 -2.62 -11.49
CA SER A 93 11.17 -1.28 -12.11
C SER A 93 12.53 -0.90 -12.72
N HIS A 94 13.63 -1.49 -12.22
CA HIS A 94 14.99 -1.22 -12.69
C HIS A 94 15.53 -2.29 -13.66
N GLY A 95 14.91 -3.48 -13.70
CA GLY A 95 15.31 -4.61 -14.56
C GLY A 95 14.69 -4.64 -15.96
N GLY A 96 13.91 -3.63 -16.34
CA GLY A 96 13.22 -3.53 -17.64
C GLY A 96 14.09 -3.15 -18.85
N SER A 97 15.41 -3.34 -18.79
CA SER A 97 16.34 -3.17 -19.91
C SER A 97 17.27 -4.38 -20.00
N ALA A 98 16.80 -5.44 -20.64
CA ALA A 98 17.63 -6.49 -21.22
C ALA A 98 16.93 -7.03 -22.48
#